data_AF-A0A7J8EY02-F1
#
_entry.id   AF-A0A7J8EY02-F1
#
_cell.length_a   1.000
_cell.length_b   1.000
_cell.length_c   1.000
_cell.angle_alpha   90.00
_cell.angle_beta   90.00
_cell.angle_gamma   90.00
#
_symmetry.space_group_name_H-M   'P 1'
#
loop_
_entity.id
_entity.type
_entity.pdbx_description
1 polymer ?
#
loop_
_entity_poly.entity_id
_entity_poly.type
_entity_poly.pdbx_seq_one_letter_code
_entity_poly.pdbx_strand_id
1 'polypeptide(L)'
;MDSYQYDDGCEPCGNDTFSREPAIVKFFSPFTQIKEFAIVPLHAAPSDAVAEIDSLYDVYLDVRKKWDMEDIMLMGDFNAGCSYVSPSHWSSIRLRTSPAFQWLIPDTADTTVTSTHCAYDRIVVAGTLLQNAIVPNSAVPFDFQAAYGLSDQTAQAISDHYPVEVTLKRA
;
A
#
# COMPACT_ATOMS: atom_id res chain seq x y z
N MET A 1 17.09 -5.05 -11.73
CA MET A 1 16.37 -4.29 -10.70
C MET A 1 16.72 -2.83 -10.94
N ASP A 2 15.71 -1.99 -11.11
CA ASP A 2 15.84 -0.55 -11.28
C ASP A 2 15.01 0.12 -10.17
N SER A 3 15.40 1.30 -9.71
CA SER A 3 14.74 1.97 -8.59
C SER A 3 14.99 3.47 -8.61
N TYR A 4 14.06 4.24 -8.07
CA TYR A 4 14.22 5.68 -7.86
C TYR A 4 13.39 6.17 -6.69
N GLN A 5 13.82 7.28 -6.11
CA GLN A 5 13.05 8.02 -5.11
C GLN A 5 12.13 8.99 -5.86
N TYR A 6 10.84 8.95 -5.55
CA TYR A 6 9.89 9.96 -6.03
C TYR A 6 10.16 11.31 -5.34
N ASP A 7 9.91 12.40 -6.05
CA ASP A 7 10.12 13.78 -5.59
C ASP A 7 8.99 14.63 -6.19
N ASP A 8 8.02 15.04 -5.37
CA ASP A 8 6.92 15.94 -5.73
C ASP A 8 7.25 17.42 -5.52
N GLY A 9 8.49 17.75 -5.15
CA GLY A 9 9.04 19.08 -5.23
C GLY A 9 9.67 19.57 -3.94
N CYS A 10 9.69 20.89 -3.81
CA CYS A 10 10.45 21.59 -2.78
C CYS A 10 9.73 21.57 -1.41
N GLU A 11 10.33 20.90 -0.43
CA GLU A 11 9.86 20.81 0.95
C GLU A 11 9.87 22.18 1.66
N PRO A 12 10.93 23.02 1.55
CA PRO A 12 10.93 24.39 2.11
C PRO A 12 9.88 25.32 1.51
N CYS A 13 9.37 24.99 0.32
CA CYS A 13 8.40 25.81 -0.41
C CYS A 13 6.95 25.48 -0.03
N GLY A 14 6.72 24.40 0.73
CA GLY A 14 5.39 23.96 1.15
C GLY A 14 4.53 23.41 0.01
N ASN A 15 5.16 22.95 -1.07
CA ASN A 15 4.48 22.40 -2.24
C ASN A 15 4.63 20.88 -2.36
N ASP A 16 5.25 20.27 -1.35
CA ASP A 16 5.47 18.85 -1.15
C ASP A 16 4.29 18.25 -0.38
N THR A 17 3.81 17.10 -0.84
CA THR A 17 2.65 16.40 -0.27
C THR A 17 3.08 15.28 0.67
N PHE A 18 4.20 14.62 0.39
CA PHE A 18 4.58 13.41 1.13
C PHE A 18 5.51 13.75 2.28
N SER A 19 5.12 13.38 3.51
CA SER A 19 6.06 13.40 4.64
C SER A 19 7.29 12.51 4.43
N ARG A 20 7.13 11.45 3.63
CA ARG A 20 8.13 10.44 3.32
C ARG A 20 7.89 10.02 1.88
N GLU A 21 8.75 10.48 0.98
CA GLU A 21 8.55 10.28 -0.43
C GLU A 21 8.66 8.77 -0.77
N PRO A 22 7.85 8.24 -1.70
CA PRO A 22 7.89 6.82 -2.05
C PRO A 22 9.21 6.37 -2.70
N ALA A 23 9.79 5.28 -2.20
CA ALA A 23 10.98 4.62 -2.77
C ALA A 23 10.57 3.52 -3.77
N ILE A 24 10.55 3.83 -5.05
CA ILE A 24 9.94 2.98 -6.07
C ILE A 24 10.95 1.97 -6.61
N VAL A 25 10.55 0.69 -6.66
CA VAL A 25 11.42 -0.40 -7.13
C VAL A 25 10.73 -1.22 -8.22
N LYS A 26 11.41 -1.40 -9.36
CA LYS A 26 11.03 -2.30 -10.45
C LYS A 26 11.65 -3.69 -10.26
N PHE A 27 10.79 -4.69 -10.17
CA PHE A 27 11.17 -6.09 -9.99
C PHE A 27 11.05 -6.88 -11.30
N PHE A 28 11.94 -7.87 -11.45
CA PHE A 28 11.77 -8.97 -12.39
C PHE A 28 11.54 -10.25 -11.59
N SER A 29 10.40 -10.91 -11.80
CA SER A 29 9.97 -12.09 -11.07
C SER A 29 9.81 -13.29 -12.00
N PRO A 30 10.88 -14.10 -12.21
CA PRO A 30 10.87 -15.19 -13.19
C PRO A 30 9.89 -16.32 -12.82
N PHE A 31 9.52 -16.45 -11.54
CA PHE A 31 8.71 -17.55 -11.02
C PHE A 31 7.22 -17.24 -10.90
N THR A 32 6.76 -16.04 -11.26
CA THR A 32 5.35 -15.66 -11.22
C THR A 32 4.78 -15.47 -12.62
N GLN A 33 3.44 -15.48 -12.75
CA GLN A 33 2.77 -15.22 -14.03
C GLN A 33 3.10 -13.81 -14.57
N ILE A 34 3.07 -12.81 -13.68
CA ILE A 34 3.63 -11.47 -13.93
C ILE A 34 5.17 -11.55 -13.92
N LYS A 35 5.84 -11.05 -14.95
CA LYS A 35 7.31 -11.09 -15.03
C LYS A 35 7.98 -9.80 -14.59
N GLU A 36 7.34 -8.66 -14.80
CA GLU A 36 7.83 -7.36 -14.36
C GLU A 36 6.70 -6.58 -13.72
N PHE A 37 6.96 -5.95 -12.58
CA PHE A 37 6.04 -5.03 -11.92
C PHE A 37 6.84 -4.10 -11.01
N ALA A 38 6.25 -2.97 -10.63
CA ALA A 38 6.83 -2.06 -9.65
C ALA A 38 6.12 -2.18 -8.30
N ILE A 39 6.86 -1.91 -7.23
CA ILE A 39 6.29 -1.67 -5.90
C ILE A 39 6.56 -0.22 -5.49
N VAL A 40 5.51 0.45 -5.01
CA VAL A 40 5.53 1.80 -4.46
C VAL A 40 5.19 1.69 -2.97
N PRO A 41 6.18 1.75 -2.07
CA PRO A 41 5.93 1.77 -0.64
C PRO A 41 5.49 3.18 -0.21
N LEU A 42 4.52 3.25 0.71
CA LEU A 42 4.20 4.48 1.44
C LEU A 42 3.93 4.14 2.89
N HIS A 43 4.52 4.93 3.79
CA HIS A 43 4.07 5.05 5.16
C HIS A 43 3.52 6.48 5.30
N ALA A 44 2.21 6.66 5.28
CA ALA A 44 1.59 7.98 5.18
C ALA A 44 1.66 8.75 6.50
N ALA A 45 1.78 10.07 6.48
CA ALA A 45 1.59 10.86 7.71
C ALA A 45 0.12 10.75 8.17
N PRO A 46 -0.17 10.43 9.46
CA PRO A 46 -1.55 10.24 9.92
C PRO A 46 -2.44 11.47 9.74
N SER A 47 -1.89 12.68 9.90
CA SER A 47 -2.61 13.95 9.70
C SER A 47 -2.97 14.23 8.24
N ASP A 48 -2.19 13.68 7.32
CA ASP A 48 -2.24 14.00 5.88
C ASP A 48 -2.59 12.76 5.03
N ALA A 49 -3.03 11.67 5.67
CA ALA A 49 -3.31 10.39 5.04
C ALA A 49 -4.24 10.52 3.81
N VAL A 50 -5.28 11.36 3.89
CA VAL A 50 -6.18 11.59 2.75
C VAL A 50 -5.44 12.18 1.55
N ALA A 51 -4.56 13.17 1.78
CA ALA A 51 -3.80 13.84 0.73
C ALA A 51 -2.70 12.92 0.16
N GLU A 52 -1.93 12.27 1.02
CA GLU A 52 -0.84 11.38 0.58
C GLU A 52 -1.36 10.15 -0.18
N ILE A 53 -2.46 9.51 0.28
CA ILE A 53 -3.08 8.40 -0.46
C ILE A 53 -3.66 8.88 -1.80
N ASP A 54 -4.23 10.09 -1.87
CA ASP A 54 -4.68 10.66 -3.14
C ASP A 54 -3.50 10.86 -4.11
N SER A 55 -2.39 11.43 -3.62
CA SER A 55 -1.18 11.71 -4.39
C SER A 55 -0.46 10.46 -4.88
N LEU A 56 -0.67 9.28 -4.28
CA LEU A 56 -0.20 8.01 -4.85
C LEU A 56 -0.77 7.74 -6.25
N TYR A 57 -1.90 8.36 -6.63
CA TYR A 57 -2.38 8.35 -8.00
C TYR A 57 -1.39 9.01 -8.96
N ASP A 58 -0.79 10.14 -8.57
CA ASP A 58 0.17 10.87 -9.37
C ASP A 58 1.52 10.12 -9.43
N VAL A 59 1.91 9.46 -8.34
CA VAL A 59 3.06 8.53 -8.31
C VAL A 59 2.84 7.38 -9.31
N TYR A 60 1.65 6.79 -9.34
CA TYR A 60 1.30 5.77 -10.33
C TYR A 60 1.46 6.29 -11.77
N LEU A 61 1.03 7.53 -12.06
CA LEU A 61 1.22 8.14 -13.38
C LEU A 61 2.69 8.39 -13.71
N ASP A 62 3.50 8.78 -12.72
CA ASP A 62 4.94 8.97 -12.90
C ASP A 62 5.65 7.66 -13.25
N VAL A 63 5.35 6.58 -12.53
CA VAL A 63 5.90 5.24 -12.83
C VAL A 63 5.53 4.80 -14.25
N ARG A 64 4.25 4.99 -14.64
CA ARG A 64 3.81 4.71 -16.01
C ARG A 64 4.61 5.49 -17.03
N LYS A 65 4.79 6.79 -16.82
CA LYS A 65 5.53 7.65 -17.75
C LYS A 65 7.01 7.29 -17.82
N LYS A 66 7.63 6.96 -16.69
CA LYS A 66 9.05 6.69 -16.58
C LYS A 66 9.44 5.35 -17.20
N TRP A 67 8.65 4.30 -16.96
CA TRP A 67 8.99 2.93 -17.32
C TRP A 67 8.05 2.28 -18.35
N ASP A 68 7.04 3.00 -18.84
CA ASP A 68 5.98 2.46 -19.72
C ASP A 68 5.34 1.19 -19.12
N MET A 69 5.05 1.24 -17.81
CA MET A 69 4.62 0.09 -17.01
C MET A 69 3.29 0.36 -16.32
N GLU A 70 2.31 -0.53 -16.51
CA GLU A 70 0.99 -0.42 -15.88
C GLU A 70 0.82 -1.31 -14.63
N ASP A 71 1.62 -2.37 -14.54
CA ASP A 71 1.57 -3.37 -13.46
C ASP A 71 2.33 -2.86 -12.22
N ILE A 72 1.59 -2.24 -11.30
CA ILE A 72 2.15 -1.52 -10.14
C ILE A 72 1.39 -1.92 -8.88
N MET A 73 2.13 -2.29 -7.84
CA MET A 73 1.62 -2.53 -6.49
C MET A 73 1.98 -1.32 -5.61
N LEU A 74 1.01 -0.77 -4.90
CA LEU A 74 1.20 0.29 -3.92
C LEU A 74 0.83 -0.29 -2.54
N MET A 75 1.73 -0.20 -1.57
CA MET A 75 1.51 -0.86 -0.27
C MET A 75 2.25 -0.20 0.90
N GLY A 76 1.78 -0.47 2.10
CA GLY A 76 2.37 -0.02 3.37
C GLY A 76 1.32 0.48 4.35
N ASP A 77 1.77 1.14 5.42
CA ASP A 77 0.90 1.81 6.38
C ASP A 77 0.38 3.12 5.76
N PHE A 78 -0.83 3.08 5.20
CA PHE A 78 -1.43 4.26 4.60
C PHE A 78 -2.18 5.10 5.62
N ASN A 79 -2.25 4.69 6.90
CA ASN A 79 -3.18 5.26 7.87
C ASN A 79 -4.64 5.32 7.33
N ALA A 80 -4.99 4.33 6.49
CA ALA A 80 -6.17 4.32 5.63
C ALA A 80 -7.48 3.90 6.33
N GLY A 81 -7.72 4.36 7.55
CA GLY A 81 -8.95 4.02 8.27
C GLY A 81 -9.20 4.86 9.51
N CYS A 82 -10.25 4.48 10.24
CA CYS A 82 -10.62 5.08 11.52
C CYS A 82 -10.71 6.62 11.44
N SER A 83 -10.05 7.34 12.35
CA SER A 83 -10.13 8.81 12.42
C SER A 83 -9.35 9.52 11.30
N TYR A 84 -8.37 8.87 10.69
CA TYR A 84 -7.50 9.47 9.67
C TYR A 84 -8.19 9.49 8.31
N VAL A 85 -8.82 8.36 7.92
CA VAL A 85 -9.63 8.26 6.70
C VAL A 85 -11.02 7.75 7.04
N SER A 86 -11.96 8.68 7.19
CA SER A 86 -13.37 8.38 7.43
C SER A 86 -14.09 7.93 6.14
N PRO A 87 -15.26 7.27 6.22
CA PRO A 87 -16.02 6.86 5.04
C PRO A 87 -16.31 7.96 4.03
N SER A 88 -16.50 9.21 4.49
CA SER A 88 -16.75 10.37 3.61
C SER A 88 -15.51 10.86 2.86
N HIS A 89 -14.29 10.51 3.28
CA HIS A 89 -13.06 10.90 2.59
C HIS A 89 -12.77 10.01 1.37
N TRP A 90 -13.28 8.78 1.32
CA TRP A 90 -12.96 7.86 0.22
C TRP A 90 -13.36 8.37 -1.16
N SER A 91 -14.39 9.21 -1.25
CA SER A 91 -14.83 9.81 -2.50
C SER A 91 -13.88 10.89 -3.05
N SER A 92 -12.96 11.43 -2.23
CA SER A 92 -11.96 12.40 -2.66
C SER A 92 -10.60 11.78 -3.02
N ILE A 93 -10.42 10.47 -2.82
CA ILE A 93 -9.14 9.78 -3.05
C ILE A 93 -9.18 9.12 -4.43
N ARG A 94 -8.40 9.62 -5.38
CA ARG A 94 -8.31 9.10 -6.77
C ARG A 94 -7.81 7.67 -6.83
N LEU A 95 -6.88 7.29 -5.96
CA LEU A 95 -6.41 5.90 -5.82
C LEU A 95 -7.54 4.93 -5.43
N ARG A 96 -8.61 5.43 -4.79
CA ARG A 96 -9.78 4.63 -4.39
C ARG A 96 -10.90 4.66 -5.43
N THR A 97 -11.17 5.82 -6.01
CA THR A 97 -12.32 6.04 -6.91
C THR A 97 -12.05 5.62 -8.34
N SER A 98 -10.79 5.59 -8.77
CA SER A 98 -10.43 5.15 -10.11
C SER A 98 -10.60 3.63 -10.26
N PRO A 99 -11.24 3.15 -11.34
CA PRO A 99 -11.42 1.72 -11.60
C PRO A 99 -10.13 0.99 -11.98
N ALA A 100 -9.02 1.72 -12.15
CA ALA A 100 -7.72 1.14 -12.45
C ALA A 100 -7.14 0.34 -11.27
N PHE A 101 -7.59 0.62 -10.04
CA PHE A 101 -7.02 0.08 -8.83
C PHE A 101 -7.93 -0.94 -8.16
N GLN A 102 -7.34 -2.05 -7.76
CA GLN A 102 -7.97 -3.04 -6.90
C GLN A 102 -7.35 -2.95 -5.51
N TRP A 103 -8.17 -2.63 -4.51
CA TRP A 103 -7.79 -2.64 -3.10
C TRP A 103 -7.93 -4.06 -2.57
N LEU A 104 -6.81 -4.68 -2.20
CA LEU A 104 -6.78 -6.09 -1.80
C LEU A 104 -7.07 -6.29 -0.31
N ILE A 105 -6.65 -5.34 0.54
CA ILE A 105 -6.99 -5.31 1.97
C ILE A 105 -8.27 -4.48 2.16
N PRO A 106 -9.40 -5.10 2.58
CA PRO A 106 -10.68 -4.41 2.70
C PRO A 106 -10.71 -3.47 3.92
N ASP A 107 -11.63 -2.50 3.91
CA ASP A 107 -11.82 -1.57 5.04
C ASP A 107 -12.26 -2.25 6.34
N THR A 108 -12.76 -3.49 6.25
CA THR A 108 -13.18 -4.30 7.39
C THR A 108 -12.03 -5.06 8.06
N ALA A 109 -10.86 -5.11 7.44
CA ALA A 109 -9.69 -5.77 8.01
C ALA A 109 -9.21 -5.05 9.26
N ASP A 110 -8.59 -5.81 10.16
CA ASP A 110 -7.84 -5.25 11.27
C ASP A 110 -6.34 -5.48 11.05
N THR A 111 -5.60 -4.38 11.04
CA THR A 111 -4.15 -4.38 10.77
C THR A 111 -3.35 -3.91 11.98
N THR A 112 -3.98 -3.74 13.14
CA THR A 112 -3.32 -3.27 14.35
C THR A 112 -3.20 -4.38 15.40
N VAL A 113 -2.09 -4.39 16.13
CA VAL A 113 -1.84 -5.27 17.28
C VAL A 113 -2.45 -4.68 18.56
N THR A 114 -2.73 -3.37 18.54
CA THR A 114 -3.33 -2.66 19.66
C THR A 114 -4.83 -2.99 19.78
N SER A 115 -5.51 -2.43 20.79
CA SER A 115 -6.95 -2.64 20.98
C SER A 115 -7.85 -1.88 19.99
N THR A 116 -7.27 -1.21 18.99
CA THR A 116 -8.05 -0.58 17.92
C THR A 116 -8.51 -1.64 16.91
N HIS A 117 -9.42 -1.26 16.02
CA HIS A 117 -9.82 -2.11 14.88
C HIS A 117 -9.75 -1.24 13.64
N CYS A 118 -8.59 -1.22 12.98
CA CYS A 118 -8.31 -0.27 11.90
C CYS A 118 -7.56 -0.92 10.74
N ALA A 119 -8.04 -0.68 9.52
CA ALA A 119 -7.40 -1.07 8.26
C ALA A 119 -6.40 0.02 7.79
N TYR A 120 -5.36 0.26 8.58
CA TYR A 120 -4.32 1.24 8.28
C TYR A 120 -3.40 0.77 7.16
N ASP A 121 -2.95 -0.47 7.23
CA ASP A 121 -2.05 -1.08 6.26
C ASP A 121 -2.81 -1.62 5.04
N ARG A 122 -2.28 -1.36 3.85
CA ARG A 122 -2.98 -1.63 2.59
C ARG A 122 -2.08 -2.24 1.55
N ILE A 123 -2.71 -2.97 0.63
CA ILE A 123 -2.13 -3.42 -0.63
C ILE A 123 -3.13 -3.05 -1.73
N VAL A 124 -2.66 -2.28 -2.71
CA VAL A 124 -3.42 -1.79 -3.86
C VAL A 124 -2.69 -2.20 -5.12
N VAL A 125 -3.38 -2.71 -6.13
CA VAL A 125 -2.76 -3.16 -7.39
C VAL A 125 -3.44 -2.56 -8.62
N ALA A 126 -2.61 -2.14 -9.57
CA ALA A 126 -3.00 -1.70 -10.90
C ALA A 126 -2.35 -2.59 -11.97
N GLY A 127 -2.90 -2.58 -13.18
CA GLY A 127 -2.43 -3.38 -14.31
C GLY A 127 -3.09 -4.76 -14.39
N THR A 128 -3.54 -5.12 -15.58
CA THR A 128 -4.32 -6.35 -15.80
C THR A 128 -3.50 -7.62 -15.53
N LEU A 129 -2.20 -7.62 -15.82
CA LEU A 129 -1.37 -8.80 -15.60
C LEU A 129 -1.14 -9.01 -14.11
N LEU A 130 -0.87 -7.94 -13.36
CA LEU A 130 -0.65 -8.03 -11.91
C LEU A 130 -1.94 -8.40 -11.17
N GLN A 131 -3.07 -7.79 -11.52
CA GLN A 131 -4.39 -8.13 -10.97
C GLN A 131 -4.74 -9.61 -11.20
N ASN A 132 -4.50 -10.11 -12.43
CA ASN A 132 -4.73 -11.52 -12.74
C ASN A 132 -3.73 -12.46 -12.07
N ALA A 133 -2.53 -11.97 -11.73
CA ALA A 133 -1.51 -12.74 -11.03
C ALA A 133 -1.79 -12.87 -9.52
N ILE A 134 -2.75 -12.14 -8.93
CA ILE A 134 -3.10 -12.32 -7.51
C ILE A 134 -3.73 -13.70 -7.29
N VAL A 135 -3.25 -14.44 -6.28
CA VAL A 135 -3.94 -15.65 -5.79
C VAL A 135 -5.20 -15.20 -5.05
N PRO A 136 -6.41 -15.65 -5.46
CA PRO A 136 -7.65 -15.23 -4.81
C PRO A 136 -7.62 -15.48 -3.29
N ASN A 137 -8.11 -14.51 -2.52
CA ASN A 137 -8.18 -14.53 -1.05
C ASN A 137 -6.83 -14.69 -0.33
N SER A 138 -5.69 -14.50 -1.00
CA SER A 138 -4.38 -14.53 -0.36
C SER A 138 -3.99 -13.22 0.33
N ALA A 139 -4.73 -12.13 0.07
CA ALA A 139 -4.45 -10.83 0.65
C ALA A 139 -5.10 -10.69 2.02
N VAL A 140 -4.30 -10.72 3.09
CA VAL A 140 -4.78 -10.69 4.49
C VAL A 140 -3.77 -10.00 5.41
N PRO A 141 -4.20 -9.49 6.58
CA PRO A 141 -3.30 -9.21 7.69
C PRO A 141 -2.75 -10.52 8.28
N PHE A 142 -1.48 -10.53 8.66
CA PHE A 142 -0.85 -11.63 9.37
C PHE A 142 -0.82 -11.34 10.87
N ASP A 143 -1.80 -11.90 11.58
CA ASP A 143 -1.85 -11.86 13.04
C ASP A 143 -0.75 -12.76 13.64
N PHE A 144 0.46 -12.18 13.77
CA PHE A 144 1.60 -12.87 14.35
C PHE A 144 1.43 -13.13 15.85
N GLN A 145 0.57 -12.38 16.54
CA GLN A 145 0.25 -12.63 17.94
C GLN A 145 -0.45 -13.97 18.09
N ALA A 146 -1.52 -14.19 17.31
CA ALA A 146 -2.24 -15.46 17.28
C ALA A 146 -1.37 -16.59 16.69
N ALA A 147 -0.67 -16.34 15.58
CA ALA A 147 0.12 -17.36 14.90
C ALA A 147 1.24 -17.95 15.77
N TYR A 148 1.81 -17.15 16.67
CA TYR A 148 2.90 -17.56 17.55
C TYR A 148 2.49 -17.70 19.03
N GLY A 149 1.21 -17.49 19.36
CA GLY A 149 0.70 -17.61 20.73
C GLY A 149 1.33 -16.60 21.70
N LEU A 150 1.52 -15.36 21.26
CA LEU A 150 2.16 -14.31 22.06
C LEU A 150 1.19 -13.64 23.02
N SER A 151 1.73 -13.13 24.14
CA SER A 151 0.99 -12.19 24.98
C SER A 151 0.89 -10.82 24.31
N ASP A 152 -0.14 -10.03 24.65
CA ASP A 152 -0.31 -8.66 24.14
C ASP A 152 0.96 -7.82 24.31
N GLN A 153 1.61 -7.93 25.48
CA GLN A 153 2.83 -7.21 25.78
C GLN A 153 3.98 -7.61 24.84
N THR A 154 4.10 -8.91 24.53
CA THR A 154 5.16 -9.39 23.63
C THR A 154 4.86 -8.99 22.20
N ALA A 155 3.60 -9.07 21.78
CA ALA A 155 3.18 -8.67 20.44
C ALA A 155 3.42 -7.18 20.21
N GLN A 156 2.98 -6.31 21.13
CA GLN A 156 3.21 -4.86 21.06
C GLN A 156 4.69 -4.47 21.17
N ALA A 157 5.52 -5.31 21.79
CA ALA A 157 6.98 -5.10 21.79
C ALA A 157 7.64 -5.42 20.43
N ILE A 158 6.97 -6.20 19.58
CA ILE A 158 7.42 -6.46 18.19
C ILE A 158 6.96 -5.29 17.29
N SER A 159 5.66 -5.01 17.30
CA SER A 159 5.04 -3.92 16.56
C SER A 159 3.62 -3.67 17.07
N ASP A 160 3.12 -2.46 16.83
CA ASP A 160 1.73 -2.08 16.95
C ASP A 160 0.89 -2.37 15.68
N HIS A 161 1.51 -2.84 14.60
CA HIS A 161 0.89 -3.20 13.32
C HIS A 161 1.13 -4.66 12.96
N TYR A 162 0.12 -5.29 12.36
CA TYR A 162 0.28 -6.58 11.67
C TYR A 162 0.79 -6.36 10.25
N PRO A 163 1.68 -7.23 9.73
CA PRO A 163 1.99 -7.24 8.31
C PRO A 163 0.72 -7.46 7.48
N VAL A 164 0.58 -6.78 6.35
CA VAL A 164 -0.34 -7.19 5.29
C VAL A 164 0.42 -7.96 4.22
N GLU A 165 -0.09 -9.13 3.86
CA GLU A 165 0.55 -10.05 2.91
C GLU A 165 -0.35 -10.31 1.70
N VAL A 166 0.26 -10.73 0.59
CA VAL A 166 -0.44 -11.19 -0.64
C VAL A 166 0.44 -12.21 -1.37
N THR A 167 -0.17 -13.20 -2.04
CA THR A 167 0.56 -14.17 -2.86
C THR A 167 0.30 -13.96 -4.35
N LEU A 168 1.37 -13.99 -5.15
CA LEU A 168 1.31 -14.01 -6.61
C LEU A 168 1.33 -15.46 -7.14
N LYS A 169 0.52 -15.72 -8.18
CA LYS A 169 0.44 -17.00 -8.87
C LYS A 169 1.79 -17.34 -9.49
N ARG A 170 2.19 -18.59 -9.33
CA ARG A 170 3.40 -19.14 -9.95
C ARG A 170 3.22 -19.26 -11.48
N ALA A 171 4.34 -19.10 -12.18
CA ALA A 171 4.45 -19.32 -13.62
C ALA A 171 4.19 -20.79 -14.01
#